data_AF-A0A2H0AFQ2-F1
#
_entry.id   AF-A0A2H0AFQ2-F1
#
_cell.length_a   1.000
_cell.length_b   1.000
_cell.length_c   1.000
_cell.angle_alpha   90.00
_cell.angle_beta   90.00
_cell.angle_gamma   90.00
#
_symmetry.space_group_name_H-M   'P 1'
#
loop_
_entity.id
_entity.type
_entity.pdbx_description
1 polymer ?
#
loop_
_entity_poly.entity_id
_entity_poly.type
_entity_poly.pdbx_seq_one_letter_code
_entity_poly.pdbx_strand_id
1 'polypeptide(L)'
;MKHEEFFRKHPVFTAVELDNHLSAMGKAGPRTRESLLEYHRKTGHVILMRRGLYAVIPPGADPDSYQVDPFLVAAKLTRDAVLSYHTALEIHGRAYSVREHLTYSA
;
A
#
# COMPACT_ATOMS: atom_id res chain seq x y z
N MET A 1 18.43 -2.92 4.49
CA MET A 1 18.37 -1.55 3.91
C MET A 1 17.75 -0.54 4.88
N LYS A 2 18.03 0.77 4.75
CA LYS A 2 17.65 1.83 5.73
C LYS A 2 16.14 2.03 5.95
N HIS A 3 15.27 1.46 5.10
CA HIS A 3 13.80 1.61 5.14
C HIS A 3 13.04 0.28 5.07
N GLU A 4 13.74 -0.86 5.18
CA GLU A 4 13.14 -2.21 5.11
C GLU A 4 12.09 -2.45 6.20
N GLU A 5 12.30 -1.91 7.39
CA GLU A 5 11.35 -2.06 8.49
C GLU A 5 10.00 -1.39 8.17
N PHE A 6 10.04 -0.22 7.53
CA PHE A 6 8.82 0.47 7.11
C PHE A 6 8.06 -0.35 6.06
N PHE A 7 8.74 -0.81 5.02
CA PHE A 7 8.12 -1.61 3.96
C PHE A 7 7.57 -2.95 4.46
N ARG A 8 8.21 -3.56 5.45
CA ARG A 8 7.71 -4.79 6.09
C ARG A 8 6.46 -4.56 6.92
N LYS A 9 6.39 -3.42 7.63
CA LYS A 9 5.23 -3.07 8.47
C LYS A 9 4.06 -2.48 7.67
N HIS A 10 4.33 -1.93 6.49
CA HIS A 10 3.34 -1.27 5.63
C HIS A 10 3.41 -1.87 4.21
N PRO A 11 2.87 -3.09 4.00
CA PRO A 11 2.86 -3.72 2.68
C PRO A 11 2.01 -2.93 1.66
N VAL A 12 1.04 -2.14 2.13
CA VAL A 12 0.35 -1.11 1.37
C VAL A 12 0.47 0.20 2.14
N PHE A 13 0.91 1.27 1.48
CA PHE A 13 1.16 2.56 2.13
C PHE A 13 0.85 3.74 1.23
N THR A 14 0.52 4.86 1.86
CA THR A 14 0.27 6.15 1.22
C THR A 14 1.54 7.00 1.16
N ALA A 15 1.57 7.96 0.23
CA ALA A 15 2.65 8.93 0.17
C ALA A 15 2.81 9.72 1.49
N VAL A 16 1.71 10.00 2.17
CA VAL A 16 1.67 10.69 3.46
C VAL A 16 2.34 9.86 4.57
N GLU A 17 2.07 8.55 4.62
CA GLU A 17 2.72 7.65 5.59
C GLU A 17 4.23 7.56 5.37
N LEU A 18 4.67 7.54 4.11
CA LEU A 18 6.08 7.59 3.78
C LEU A 18 6.72 8.93 4.16
N ASP A 19 6.05 10.04 3.87
CA ASP A 19 6.50 11.39 4.25
C ASP A 19 6.65 11.53 5.78
N ASN A 20 5.71 10.98 6.54
CA ASN A 20 5.77 10.94 8.00
C ASN A 20 6.95 10.08 8.50
N HIS A 21 7.16 8.90 7.91
CA HIS A 21 8.29 8.03 8.24
C HIS A 21 9.63 8.72 7.98
N LEU A 22 9.79 9.34 6.81
CA LEU A 22 10.99 10.07 6.42
C LEU A 22 11.26 11.25 7.35
N SER A 23 10.23 12.03 7.68
CA SER A 23 10.31 13.16 8.61
C SER A 23 10.76 12.72 10.01
N ALA A 24 10.26 11.58 10.51
CA ALA A 24 10.69 11.01 11.80
C ALA A 24 12.18 10.62 11.84
N MET A 25 12.80 10.36 10.69
CA MET A 25 14.23 10.07 10.56
C MET A 25 15.08 11.32 10.23
N GLY A 26 14.51 12.52 10.31
CA GLY A 26 15.20 13.77 9.98
C GLY A 26 15.47 13.98 8.49
N LYS A 27 14.84 13.18 7.62
CA LYS A 27 14.91 13.33 6.16
C LYS A 27 13.56 13.85 5.67
N ALA A 28 13.43 15.14 5.42
CA ALA A 28 12.16 15.70 4.93
C ALA A 28 12.34 16.31 3.54
N GLY A 29 11.39 16.03 2.64
CA GLY A 29 11.35 16.71 1.34
C GLY A 29 10.65 15.92 0.24
N PRO A 30 9.83 16.57 -0.61
CA PRO A 30 9.17 15.93 -1.75
C PRO A 30 10.15 15.22 -2.70
N ARG A 31 11.31 15.84 -2.95
CA ARG A 31 12.36 15.27 -3.81
C ARG A 31 12.99 13.99 -3.24
N THR A 32 13.13 13.91 -1.93
CA THR A 32 13.67 12.72 -1.25
C THR A 32 12.69 11.56 -1.36
N ARG A 33 11.39 11.82 -1.13
CA ARG A 33 10.33 10.84 -1.34
C ARG A 33 10.31 10.35 -2.78
N GLU A 34 10.30 11.27 -3.74
CA GLU A 34 10.26 10.93 -5.17
C GLU A 34 11.47 10.09 -5.59
N SER A 35 12.67 10.50 -5.19
CA SER A 35 13.90 9.76 -5.51
C SER A 35 13.91 8.36 -4.89
N LEU A 36 13.42 8.22 -3.66
CA LEU A 36 13.29 6.93 -2.96
C LEU A 36 12.28 6.02 -3.65
N LEU A 37 11.09 6.54 -3.96
CA LEU A 37 10.04 5.79 -4.65
C LEU A 37 10.49 5.38 -6.05
N GLU A 38 11.16 6.26 -6.79
CA GLU A 38 11.67 5.96 -8.12
C GLU A 38 12.71 4.84 -8.09
N TYR A 39 13.62 4.88 -7.11
CA TYR A 39 14.58 3.79 -6.90
C TYR A 39 13.90 2.45 -6.60
N HIS A 40 12.93 2.43 -5.68
CA HIS A 40 12.22 1.19 -5.31
C HIS A 40 11.29 0.67 -6.40
N ARG A 41 10.73 1.56 -7.23
CA ARG A 41 9.95 1.18 -8.42
C ARG A 41 10.83 0.59 -9.51
N LYS A 42 11.98 1.21 -9.80
CA LYS A 42 12.96 0.67 -10.78
C LYS A 42 13.51 -0.69 -10.37
N THR A 43 13.65 -0.94 -9.08
CA THR A 43 14.12 -2.23 -8.56
C THR A 43 13.01 -3.26 -8.36
N GLY A 44 11.76 -2.93 -8.68
CA GLY A 44 10.61 -3.84 -8.57
C GLY A 44 10.11 -4.09 -7.14
N HIS A 45 10.67 -3.44 -6.13
CA HIS A 45 10.27 -3.63 -4.72
C HIS A 45 9.00 -2.88 -4.34
N VAL A 46 8.61 -1.87 -5.12
CA VAL A 46 7.40 -1.09 -4.88
C VAL A 46 6.68 -0.87 -6.20
N ILE A 47 5.36 -1.08 -6.22
CA ILE A 47 4.51 -0.79 -7.36
C ILE A 47 3.53 0.33 -7.02
N LEU A 48 3.17 1.12 -8.04
CA LEU A 48 2.21 2.20 -7.93
C LEU A 48 0.80 1.63 -8.19
N MET A 49 -0.06 1.64 -7.18
CA MET A 49 -1.47 1.23 -7.33
C MET A 49 -2.30 2.35 -7.96
N ARG A 50 -2.15 3.56 -7.42
CA ARG A 50 -2.73 4.81 -7.93
C ARG A 50 -1.91 5.98 -7.41
N ARG A 51 -2.16 7.20 -7.90
CA ARG A 51 -1.48 8.41 -7.41
C ARG A 51 -1.59 8.50 -5.87
N GLY A 52 -0.44 8.38 -5.19
CA GLY A 52 -0.33 8.49 -3.74
C GLY A 52 -0.54 7.18 -2.96
N LEU A 53 -0.77 6.05 -3.61
CA LEU A 53 -0.93 4.72 -3.00
C LEU A 53 0.02 3.72 -3.64
N TYR A 54 0.76 3.01 -2.80
CA TYR A 54 1.84 2.12 -3.20
C TYR A 54 1.72 0.78 -2.50
N ALA A 55 2.19 -0.28 -3.15
CA ALA A 55 2.31 -1.60 -2.57
C ALA A 55 3.76 -2.09 -2.62
N VAL A 56 4.19 -2.79 -1.59
CA VAL A 56 5.51 -3.41 -1.48
C VAL A 56 5.46 -4.81 -2.08
N ILE A 57 6.44 -5.13 -2.91
CA ILE A 57 6.66 -6.47 -3.44
C ILE A 57 7.72 -7.17 -2.56
N PRO A 58 7.37 -8.29 -1.90
CA PRO A 58 8.33 -9.06 -1.13
C PRO A 58 9.50 -9.55 -2.00
N PRO A 59 10.71 -9.68 -1.44
CA PRO A 59 11.83 -10.26 -2.16
C PRO A 59 11.49 -11.66 -2.71
N GLY A 60 11.76 -11.89 -3.99
CA GLY A 60 11.49 -13.16 -4.67
C GLY A 60 10.06 -13.29 -5.23
N ALA A 61 9.16 -12.34 -4.96
CA ALA A 61 7.89 -12.25 -5.67
C ALA A 61 8.07 -11.53 -7.00
N ASP A 62 7.27 -11.94 -7.99
CA ASP A 62 7.21 -11.28 -9.30
C ASP A 62 6.26 -10.06 -9.23
N PRO A 63 6.73 -8.84 -9.49
CA PRO A 63 5.90 -7.62 -9.43
C PRO A 63 4.68 -7.66 -10.34
N ASP A 64 4.73 -8.38 -11.46
CA ASP A 64 3.65 -8.42 -12.45
C ASP A 64 2.53 -9.39 -12.08
N SER A 65 2.80 -10.34 -11.18
CA SER A 65 1.83 -11.38 -10.76
C SER A 65 1.51 -11.36 -9.26
N TYR A 66 2.23 -10.58 -8.45
CA TYR A 66 2.03 -10.51 -7.01
C TYR A 66 0.63 -9.98 -6.65
N GLN A 67 -0.13 -10.81 -5.94
CA GLN A 67 -1.47 -10.48 -5.45
C GLN A 67 -1.35 -9.66 -4.15
N VAL A 68 -1.53 -8.35 -4.27
CA VAL A 68 -1.62 -7.45 -3.12
C VAL A 68 -2.97 -7.66 -2.43
N ASP A 69 -2.97 -7.70 -1.09
CA ASP A 69 -4.20 -7.86 -0.31
C ASP A 69 -5.23 -6.76 -0.64
N PRO A 70 -6.41 -7.10 -1.20
CA PRO A 70 -7.40 -6.13 -1.61
C PRO A 70 -8.03 -5.38 -0.43
N PHE A 71 -8.08 -5.96 0.77
CA PHE A 71 -8.60 -5.28 1.96
C PHE A 71 -7.64 -4.18 2.42
N LEU A 72 -6.33 -4.40 2.33
CA LEU A 72 -5.32 -3.38 2.63
C LEU A 72 -5.34 -2.26 1.60
N VAL A 73 -5.52 -2.58 0.32
CA VAL A 73 -5.72 -1.57 -0.73
C VAL A 73 -6.96 -0.75 -0.42
N ALA A 74 -8.10 -1.40 -0.19
CA ALA A 74 -9.37 -0.72 0.09
C ALA A 74 -9.29 0.18 1.33
N ALA A 75 -8.67 -0.28 2.42
CA ALA A 75 -8.48 0.47 3.65
C ALA A 75 -7.59 1.73 3.49
N LYS A 76 -6.81 1.82 2.41
CA LYS A 76 -5.89 2.92 2.13
C LYS A 76 -6.28 3.74 0.90
N LEU A 77 -7.41 3.45 0.26
CA LEU A 77 -7.87 4.19 -0.92
C LEU A 77 -8.17 5.67 -0.62
N THR A 78 -8.76 5.94 0.54
CA THR A 78 -9.00 7.30 1.07
C THR A 78 -8.58 7.37 2.53
N ARG A 79 -8.43 8.58 3.06
CA ARG A 79 -8.00 8.79 4.46
C ARG A 79 -9.04 8.29 5.47
N ASP A 80 -10.30 8.33 5.08
CA ASP A 80 -11.50 8.01 5.85
C ASP A 80 -12.19 6.74 5.36
N ALA A 81 -11.46 5.87 4.66
CA ALA A 81 -12.00 4.63 4.10
C ALA A 81 -12.58 3.74 5.21
N VAL A 82 -13.84 3.32 5.04
CA VAL A 82 -14.54 2.38 5.93
C VAL A 82 -14.90 1.13 5.15
N LEU A 83 -14.39 -0.02 5.58
CA LEU A 83 -14.76 -1.32 5.04
C LEU A 83 -16.12 -1.71 5.62
N SER A 84 -17.13 -1.88 4.77
CA SER A 84 -18.53 -2.06 5.17
C SER A 84 -19.21 -3.16 4.38
N TYR A 85 -20.45 -3.50 4.76
CA TYR A 85 -21.26 -4.52 4.13
C TYR A 85 -20.55 -5.89 4.05
N HIS A 86 -20.49 -6.48 2.86
CA HIS A 86 -19.95 -7.80 2.63
C HIS A 86 -18.45 -7.88 2.97
N THR A 87 -17.67 -6.84 2.64
CA THR A 87 -16.25 -6.76 2.96
C THR A 87 -15.98 -6.85 4.46
N ALA A 88 -16.85 -6.24 5.29
CA ALA A 88 -16.74 -6.37 6.75
C ALA A 88 -17.01 -7.80 7.22
N LEU A 89 -17.97 -8.49 6.61
CA LEU A 89 -18.24 -9.91 6.90
C LEU A 89 -17.08 -10.80 6.47
N GLU A 90 -16.42 -10.52 5.34
CA GLU A 90 -15.24 -11.26 4.87
C GLU A 90 -14.08 -11.13 5.86
N ILE A 91 -13.77 -9.91 6.31
CA ILE A 91 -12.71 -9.66 7.29
C ILE A 91 -12.99 -10.36 8.64
N HIS A 92 -14.25 -10.43 9.04
CA HIS A 92 -14.65 -11.12 10.27
C HIS A 92 -14.82 -12.64 10.12
N GLY A 93 -14.55 -13.21 8.93
CA GLY A 93 -14.73 -14.65 8.67
C GLY A 93 -16.19 -15.10 8.75
N ARG A 94 -17.14 -14.19 8.50
CA ARG A 94 -18.59 -14.43 8.56
C ARG A 94 -19.24 -14.45 7.17
N ALA A 95 -18.51 -14.12 6.12
CA ALA A 95 -19.01 -14.22 4.76
C ALA A 95 -19.07 -15.69 4.30
N TYR A 96 -20.17 -16.06 3.64
CA TYR A 96 -20.35 -17.38 3.04
C TYR A 96 -19.65 -17.52 1.67
N SER A 97 -19.38 -16.39 1.02
CA SER A 97 -18.78 -16.30 -0.31
C SER A 97 -17.70 -15.22 -0.33
N VAL A 98 -16.72 -15.33 -1.21
CA VAL A 98 -15.77 -14.25 -1.51
C VAL A 98 -16.40 -13.28 -2.51
N ARG A 99 -16.15 -11.97 -2.36
CA ARG A 99 -16.50 -10.98 -3.38
C ARG A 99 -15.27 -10.17 -3.79
N GLU A 100 -15.00 -10.18 -5.09
CA GLU A 100 -13.86 -9.47 -5.68
C GLU A 100 -14.27 -8.15 -6.35
N HIS A 101 -15.50 -7.69 -6.12
CA HIS A 101 -16.01 -6.47 -6.75
C HIS A 101 -15.73 -5.24 -5.87
N LEU A 102 -14.95 -4.30 -6.39
CA LEU A 102 -14.66 -3.03 -5.76
C LEU A 102 -15.31 -1.89 -6.56
N THR A 103 -16.21 -1.14 -5.94
CA THR A 103 -16.77 0.09 -6.53
C THR A 103 -16.08 1.30 -5.91
N TYR A 104 -15.48 2.15 -6.74
CA TYR A 104 -14.81 3.37 -6.32
C TYR A 104 -15.31 4.55 -7.17
N SER A 105 -15.84 5.58 -6.51
CA SER A 105 -16.17 6.87 -7.12
C SER A 105 -15.23 7.93 -6.56
N ALA A 106 -14.39 8.50 -7.42
CA ALA A 106 -13.49 9.60 -7.10
C ALA A 106 -14.20 10.95 -7.11
#